data_AF-A0A833DXW2-F1
#
_entry.id   AF-A0A833DXW2-F1
#
_cell.length_a   1.000
_cell.length_b   1.000
_cell.length_c   1.000
_cell.angle_alpha   90.00
_cell.angle_beta   90.00
_cell.angle_gamma   90.00
#
_symmetry.space_group_name_H-M   'P 1'
#
loop_
_entity.id
_entity.type
_entity.pdbx_description
1 polymer ?
#
loop_
_entity_poly.entity_id
_entity_poly.type
_entity_poly.pdbx_seq_one_letter_code
_entity_poly.pdbx_strand_id
1 'polypeptide(L)'
;MTYLYFLDRYKNQYELIPIEDLLFYGKTKYQEVLIAKNDMLGTFLVLDGQIQSAESDEYRYHETITLPALVVHKNPKKVLVVGNGEGTIIRYLVKFPLERIIWVDIDEELVKICKKYLPYSFKEEDPRVQFYATDGLEFLRKGDEKYDIIIFDLTDPSEDIPLSNELYSKDTAILVKEHLNKDGIFVTLAYEYVDGKWKKSSEYLKEVFKIVRYYGVWVPSFDMYTIFAFASDVYDPLKISSKEIDDKIKGMDLRFYNALTHKFMFSLIF
;
A
#
# COMPACT_ATOMS: atom_id res chain seq x y z
N MET A 1 -11.56 19.09 24.83
CA MET A 1 -10.78 18.05 24.13
C MET A 1 -11.78 16.99 23.72
N THR A 2 -11.96 16.79 22.42
CA THR A 2 -12.85 15.77 21.86
C THR A 2 -12.01 14.52 21.63
N TYR A 3 -12.58 13.33 21.78
CA TYR A 3 -11.87 12.08 21.52
C TYR A 3 -12.59 11.34 20.39
N LEU A 4 -11.81 10.76 19.49
CA LEU A 4 -12.28 9.66 18.67
C LEU A 4 -12.31 8.40 19.53
N TYR A 5 -13.39 7.65 19.42
CA TYR A 5 -13.55 6.36 20.06
C TYR A 5 -13.94 5.34 19.00
N PHE A 6 -13.08 4.37 18.75
CA PHE A 6 -13.40 3.24 17.88
C PHE A 6 -12.87 1.95 18.49
N LEU A 7 -13.46 0.83 18.08
CA LEU A 7 -12.94 -0.49 18.40
C LEU A 7 -11.87 -0.84 17.38
N ASP A 8 -10.60 -0.91 17.79
CA ASP A 8 -9.56 -1.49 16.95
C ASP A 8 -9.85 -2.99 16.82
N ARG A 9 -10.25 -3.40 15.63
CA ARG A 9 -10.64 -4.78 15.31
C ARG A 9 -9.47 -5.76 15.41
N TYR A 10 -8.23 -5.30 15.23
CA TYR A 10 -7.03 -6.14 15.35
C TYR A 10 -6.63 -6.35 16.80
N LYS A 11 -6.82 -5.34 17.65
CA LYS A 11 -6.44 -5.47 19.06
C LYS A 11 -7.57 -6.02 19.92
N ASN A 12 -8.80 -6.02 19.39
CA ASN A 12 -10.03 -6.23 20.13
C ASN A 12 -10.08 -5.33 21.38
N GLN A 13 -9.65 -4.08 21.19
CA GLN A 13 -9.52 -3.07 22.23
C GLN A 13 -10.06 -1.74 21.70
N TYR A 14 -10.63 -0.94 22.59
CA TYR A 14 -11.05 0.40 22.23
C TYR A 14 -9.86 1.34 22.22
N GLU A 15 -9.68 2.04 21.10
CA GLU A 15 -8.72 3.12 20.99
C GLU A 15 -9.40 4.46 21.24
N LEU A 16 -8.74 5.26 22.09
CA LEU A 16 -9.15 6.61 22.45
C LEU A 16 -8.08 7.57 21.95
N ILE A 17 -8.38 8.24 20.84
CA ILE A 17 -7.42 9.14 20.20
C ILE A 17 -7.92 10.56 20.39
N PRO A 18 -7.15 11.47 21.01
CA PRO A 18 -7.56 12.86 21.14
C PRO A 18 -7.67 13.48 19.74
N ILE A 19 -8.74 14.23 19.52
CA ILE A 19 -8.92 15.08 18.34
C ILE A 19 -8.81 16.53 18.78
N GLU A 20 -7.92 17.27 18.12
CA GLU A 20 -7.85 18.73 18.21
C GLU A 20 -8.76 19.35 17.16
N ASP A 21 -8.57 18.95 15.88
CA ASP A 21 -9.38 19.43 14.76
C ASP A 21 -10.02 18.25 14.01
N LEU A 22 -11.34 18.33 13.78
CA LEU A 22 -12.04 17.46 12.86
C LEU A 22 -12.06 18.12 11.48
N LEU A 23 -11.29 17.58 10.54
CA LEU A 23 -11.16 18.14 9.19
C LEU A 23 -12.27 17.62 8.26
N PHE A 24 -12.65 16.35 8.41
CA PHE A 24 -13.73 15.72 7.68
C PHE A 24 -14.35 14.57 8.47
N TYR A 25 -15.67 14.42 8.37
CA TYR A 25 -16.39 13.22 8.78
C TYR A 25 -17.56 13.00 7.82
N GLY A 26 -17.67 11.79 7.28
CA GLY A 26 -18.71 11.43 6.33
C GLY A 26 -18.68 9.95 5.99
N LYS A 27 -19.52 9.56 5.04
CA LYS A 27 -19.59 8.17 4.55
C LYS A 27 -19.71 8.20 3.04
N THR A 28 -18.78 7.53 2.35
CA THR A 28 -18.88 7.30 0.91
C THR A 28 -19.85 6.15 0.63
N LYS A 29 -20.02 5.77 -0.63
CA LYS A 29 -20.75 4.54 -0.98
C LYS A 29 -20.14 3.29 -0.33
N TYR A 30 -18.85 3.31 0.01
CA TYR A 30 -18.09 2.13 0.41
C TYR A 30 -17.84 2.06 1.92
N GLN A 31 -17.51 3.19 2.54
CA GLN A 31 -16.97 3.20 3.91
C GLN A 31 -17.21 4.53 4.62
N GLU A 32 -17.19 4.50 5.95
CA GLU A 32 -17.07 5.70 6.77
C GLU A 32 -15.66 6.28 6.66
N VAL A 33 -15.57 7.61 6.55
CA VAL A 33 -14.32 8.34 6.39
C VAL A 33 -14.25 9.44 7.44
N LEU A 34 -13.17 9.42 8.23
CA LEU A 34 -12.82 10.48 9.15
C LEU A 34 -11.40 10.94 8.88
N ILE A 35 -11.22 12.27 8.80
CA ILE A 35 -9.90 12.89 8.78
C ILE A 35 -9.86 13.90 9.91
N ALA A 36 -8.89 13.72 10.80
CA ALA A 36 -8.71 14.56 11.97
C ALA A 36 -7.23 14.92 12.14
N LYS A 37 -6.96 15.78 13.11
CA LYS A 37 -5.62 16.21 13.47
C LYS A 37 -5.43 16.21 14.98
N ASN A 38 -4.23 15.84 15.42
CA ASN A 38 -3.72 16.12 16.76
C ASN A 38 -2.19 16.31 16.75
N ASP A 39 -1.62 16.73 17.88
CA ASP A 39 -0.18 16.96 18.04
C ASP A 39 0.70 15.71 17.91
N MET A 40 0.15 14.51 18.14
CA MET A 40 0.91 13.24 18.15
C MET A 40 1.05 12.63 16.74
N LEU A 41 -0.05 12.60 16.00
CA LEU A 41 -0.18 11.93 14.70
C LEU A 41 -0.08 12.92 13.52
N GLY A 42 -0.19 14.23 13.78
CA GLY A 42 -0.45 15.22 12.74
C GLY A 42 -1.85 15.01 12.16
N THR A 43 -2.03 15.21 10.85
CA THR A 43 -3.28 14.82 10.17
C THR A 43 -3.31 13.31 9.92
N PHE A 44 -4.42 12.65 10.23
CA PHE A 44 -4.58 11.19 10.07
C PHE A 44 -5.94 10.81 9.48
N LEU A 45 -5.95 9.69 8.74
CA LEU A 45 -7.12 9.09 8.10
C LEU A 45 -7.59 7.88 8.91
N VAL A 46 -8.90 7.81 9.12
CA VAL A 46 -9.59 6.66 9.69
C VAL A 46 -10.69 6.21 8.73
N LEU A 47 -10.69 4.92 8.37
CA LEU A 47 -11.72 4.28 7.55
C LEU A 47 -12.41 3.19 8.37
N ASP A 48 -13.74 3.22 8.43
CA ASP A 48 -14.56 2.27 9.21
C ASP A 48 -14.02 2.00 10.63
N GLY A 49 -13.59 3.07 11.32
CA GLY A 49 -13.04 2.98 12.67
C GLY A 49 -11.67 2.32 12.75
N GLN A 50 -10.84 2.40 11.72
CA GLN A 50 -9.43 1.97 11.75
C GLN A 50 -8.53 3.04 11.15
N ILE A 51 -7.44 3.38 11.84
CA ILE A 51 -6.42 4.27 11.27
C ILE A 51 -5.82 3.60 10.03
N GLN A 52 -5.83 4.32 8.92
CA GLN A 52 -5.23 3.89 7.66
C GLN A 52 -3.92 4.62 7.36
N SER A 53 -3.76 5.85 7.86
CA SER A 53 -2.50 6.59 7.76
C SER A 53 -2.46 7.76 8.73
N ALA A 54 -1.25 8.18 9.09
CA ALA A 54 -1.00 9.39 9.86
C ALA A 54 0.23 10.12 9.34
N GLU A 55 0.19 11.45 9.32
CA GLU A 55 1.27 12.32 8.86
C GLU A 55 2.60 12.05 9.59
N SER A 56 2.52 11.64 10.87
CA SER A 56 3.66 11.31 11.71
C SER A 56 4.57 10.24 11.11
N ASP A 57 4.02 9.26 10.39
CA ASP A 57 4.69 7.99 10.08
C ASP A 57 4.21 7.27 8.82
N GLU A 58 3.27 7.81 8.04
CA GLU A 58 2.81 7.25 6.75
C GLU A 58 3.98 6.91 5.82
N TYR A 59 5.05 7.70 5.86
CA TYR A 59 6.26 7.48 5.08
C TYR A 59 6.88 6.10 5.35
N ARG A 60 6.78 5.57 6.57
CA ARG A 60 7.29 4.23 6.89
C ARG A 60 6.56 3.17 6.10
N TYR A 61 5.23 3.21 6.10
CA TYR A 61 4.39 2.28 5.35
C TYR A 61 4.61 2.44 3.84
N HIS A 62 4.45 3.66 3.33
CA HIS A 62 4.42 3.91 1.89
C HIS A 62 5.78 3.79 1.21
N GLU A 63 6.88 4.20 1.87
CA GLU A 63 8.22 3.94 1.35
C GLU A 63 8.51 2.42 1.32
N THR A 64 8.03 1.68 2.30
CA THR A 64 8.24 0.23 2.41
C THR A 64 7.45 -0.54 1.35
N ILE A 65 6.15 -0.32 1.19
CA ILE A 65 5.37 -1.05 0.17
C ILE A 65 5.82 -0.70 -1.26
N THR A 66 6.29 0.53 -1.48
CA THR A 66 6.53 1.05 -2.85
C THR A 66 7.96 0.85 -3.35
N LEU A 67 8.96 1.29 -2.58
CA LEU A 67 10.33 1.48 -3.10
C LEU A 67 11.10 0.18 -3.40
N PRO A 68 10.97 -0.93 -2.64
CA PRO A 68 11.62 -2.18 -2.98
C PRO A 68 11.36 -2.62 -4.42
N ALA A 69 10.12 -2.57 -4.91
CA ALA A 69 9.80 -2.98 -6.27
C ALA A 69 10.45 -2.08 -7.33
N LEU A 70 10.33 -0.75 -7.16
CA LEU A 70 10.90 0.23 -8.09
C LEU A 70 12.43 0.17 -8.17
N VAL A 71 13.06 -0.03 -7.01
CA VAL A 71 14.52 -0.07 -6.92
C VAL A 71 15.06 -1.39 -7.45
N VAL A 72 14.40 -2.51 -7.18
CA VAL A 72 14.84 -3.83 -7.62
C VAL A 72 14.61 -4.06 -9.12
N HIS A 73 13.50 -3.57 -9.68
CA HIS A 73 13.24 -3.67 -11.12
C HIS A 73 14.29 -2.88 -11.91
N LYS A 74 14.94 -3.47 -12.93
CA LYS A 74 16.06 -2.80 -13.63
C LYS A 74 15.65 -1.49 -14.32
N ASN A 75 14.50 -1.50 -15.00
CA ASN A 75 14.00 -0.34 -15.75
C ASN A 75 12.46 -0.35 -15.84
N PRO A 76 11.73 -0.09 -14.75
CA PRO A 76 10.27 -0.09 -14.78
C PRO A 76 9.76 1.11 -15.59
N LYS A 77 8.75 0.88 -16.44
CA LYS A 77 8.13 1.88 -17.30
C LYS A 77 6.65 2.03 -17.01
N LYS A 78 5.95 0.93 -16.77
CA LYS A 78 4.50 0.89 -16.52
C LYS A 78 4.22 0.29 -15.15
N VAL A 79 3.52 1.05 -14.31
CA VAL A 79 3.13 0.60 -12.96
C VAL A 79 1.63 0.70 -12.81
N LEU A 80 1.02 -0.35 -12.26
CA LEU A 80 -0.37 -0.37 -11.82
C LEU A 80 -0.43 -0.36 -10.30
N VAL A 81 -1.23 0.53 -9.74
CA VAL A 81 -1.59 0.57 -8.32
C VAL A 81 -3.09 0.32 -8.23
N VAL A 82 -3.49 -0.65 -7.42
CA VAL A 82 -4.89 -0.93 -7.09
C VAL A 82 -5.09 -0.62 -5.61
N GLY A 83 -6.07 0.24 -5.32
CA GLY A 83 -6.29 0.87 -4.02
C GLY A 83 -5.44 2.12 -3.82
N ASN A 84 -4.95 2.31 -2.60
CA ASN A 84 -4.24 3.51 -2.17
C ASN A 84 -5.01 4.81 -2.45
N GLY A 85 -6.28 4.93 -2.02
CA GLY A 85 -7.11 6.13 -2.21
C GLY A 85 -6.47 7.43 -1.72
N GLU A 86 -5.47 7.36 -0.83
CA GLU A 86 -4.66 8.48 -0.38
C GLU A 86 -3.75 9.07 -1.47
N GLY A 87 -3.35 8.28 -2.46
CA GLY A 87 -2.40 8.65 -3.52
C GLY A 87 -0.94 8.74 -3.04
N THR A 88 -0.62 8.29 -1.83
CA THR A 88 0.72 8.32 -1.25
C THR A 88 1.73 7.46 -2.00
N ILE A 89 1.31 6.33 -2.59
CA ILE A 89 2.15 5.51 -3.47
C ILE A 89 2.44 6.28 -4.77
N ILE A 90 1.43 6.95 -5.33
CA ILE A 90 1.56 7.74 -6.56
C ILE A 90 2.60 8.85 -6.39
N ARG A 91 2.61 9.53 -5.23
CA ARG A 91 3.61 10.54 -4.85
C ARG A 91 5.06 10.02 -4.92
N TYR A 92 5.30 8.73 -4.70
CA TYR A 92 6.63 8.13 -4.90
C TYR A 92 6.85 7.73 -6.35
N LEU A 93 5.85 7.15 -7.03
CA LEU A 93 5.96 6.70 -8.41
C LEU A 93 6.34 7.83 -9.37
N VAL A 94 5.77 9.02 -9.20
CA VAL A 94 6.08 10.18 -10.06
C VAL A 94 7.54 10.65 -9.95
N LYS A 95 8.26 10.26 -8.90
CA LYS A 95 9.70 10.57 -8.74
C LYS A 95 10.61 9.67 -9.58
N PHE A 96 10.06 8.58 -10.13
CA PHE A 96 10.78 7.69 -11.04
C PHE A 96 10.51 8.06 -12.51
N PRO A 97 11.42 7.74 -13.45
CA PRO A 97 11.25 8.00 -14.87
C PRO A 97 10.31 6.98 -15.54
N LEU A 98 9.12 6.80 -14.95
CA LEU A 98 8.07 5.94 -15.49
C LEU A 98 7.46 6.58 -16.74
N GLU A 99 6.93 5.75 -17.63
CA GLU A 99 6.19 6.16 -18.83
C GLU A 99 4.69 6.24 -18.54
N ARG A 100 4.16 5.36 -17.69
CA ARG A 100 2.73 5.32 -17.34
C ARG A 100 2.50 4.80 -15.92
N ILE A 101 1.65 5.49 -15.18
CA ILE A 101 1.19 5.12 -13.83
C ILE A 101 -0.33 4.99 -13.90
N ILE A 102 -0.83 3.77 -13.73
CA ILE A 102 -2.25 3.49 -13.64
C ILE A 102 -2.62 3.41 -12.16
N TRP A 103 -3.57 4.23 -11.74
CA TRP A 103 -4.10 4.25 -10.39
C TRP A 103 -5.58 3.86 -10.44
N VAL A 104 -5.92 2.72 -9.85
CA VAL A 104 -7.28 2.20 -9.83
C VAL A 104 -7.76 2.18 -8.38
N ASP A 105 -8.86 2.87 -8.10
CA ASP A 105 -9.53 2.77 -6.81
C ASP A 105 -11.04 2.75 -7.04
N ILE A 106 -11.77 1.97 -6.26
CA ILE A 106 -13.22 1.85 -6.40
C ILE A 106 -13.94 3.08 -5.82
N ASP A 107 -13.31 3.79 -4.88
CA ASP A 107 -13.88 4.90 -4.14
C ASP A 107 -13.30 6.25 -4.60
N GLU A 108 -13.81 6.76 -5.73
CA GLU A 108 -13.43 8.09 -6.24
C GLU A 108 -13.70 9.22 -5.22
N GLU A 109 -14.73 9.06 -4.39
CA GLU A 109 -15.06 10.05 -3.37
C GLU A 109 -13.98 10.11 -2.30
N LEU A 110 -13.50 8.95 -1.82
CA LEU A 110 -12.35 8.87 -0.92
C LEU A 110 -11.12 9.56 -1.52
N VAL A 111 -10.79 9.32 -2.78
CA VAL A 111 -9.65 9.97 -3.44
C VAL A 111 -9.77 11.49 -3.42
N LYS A 112 -10.96 12.03 -3.70
CA LYS A 112 -11.22 13.49 -3.65
C LYS A 112 -11.10 14.03 -2.23
N ILE A 113 -11.62 13.31 -1.24
CA ILE A 113 -11.54 13.67 0.18
C ILE A 113 -10.08 13.69 0.64
N CYS A 114 -9.32 12.63 0.36
CA CYS A 114 -7.91 12.50 0.73
C CYS A 114 -7.05 13.60 0.09
N LYS A 115 -7.22 13.87 -1.20
CA LYS A 115 -6.52 14.98 -1.88
C LYS A 115 -6.79 16.33 -1.23
N LYS A 116 -8.03 16.55 -0.77
CA LYS A 116 -8.43 17.81 -0.14
C LYS A 116 -7.83 17.99 1.26
N TYR A 117 -7.91 16.95 2.10
CA TYR A 117 -7.64 17.11 3.53
C TYR A 117 -6.30 16.53 4.02
N LEU A 118 -5.73 15.52 3.34
CA LEU A 118 -4.44 14.96 3.74
C LEU A 118 -3.30 15.83 3.19
N PRO A 119 -2.37 16.32 4.02
CA PRO A 119 -1.26 17.15 3.54
C PRO A 119 -0.25 16.35 2.70
N TYR A 120 -0.18 15.04 2.91
CA TYR A 120 0.77 14.11 2.27
C TYR A 120 0.22 13.37 1.04
N SER A 121 -1.06 13.57 0.70
CA SER A 121 -1.67 13.00 -0.51
C SER A 121 -1.02 13.54 -1.79
N PHE A 122 -1.05 12.76 -2.87
CA PHE A 122 -0.63 13.23 -4.20
C PHE A 122 -1.64 14.22 -4.79
N LYS A 123 -1.24 15.48 -4.95
CA LYS A 123 -2.09 16.60 -5.41
C LYS A 123 -1.69 17.20 -6.75
N GLU A 124 -0.55 16.76 -7.30
CA GLU A 124 -0.01 17.31 -8.54
C GLU A 124 -0.70 16.70 -9.75
N GLU A 125 -0.72 17.46 -10.85
CA GLU A 125 -1.11 16.92 -12.16
C GLU A 125 0.15 16.39 -12.83
N ASP A 126 0.22 15.07 -13.04
CA ASP A 126 1.29 14.42 -13.80
C ASP A 126 0.68 13.72 -15.01
N PRO A 127 1.08 14.06 -16.25
CA PRO A 127 0.48 13.49 -17.46
C PRO A 127 0.69 11.97 -17.60
N ARG A 128 1.57 11.38 -16.79
CA ARG A 128 1.81 9.94 -16.75
C ARG A 128 0.81 9.21 -15.85
N VAL A 129 0.13 9.92 -14.95
CA VAL A 129 -0.83 9.34 -14.00
C VAL A 129 -2.22 9.30 -14.61
N GLN A 130 -2.84 8.12 -14.62
CA GLN A 130 -4.19 7.90 -15.10
C GLN A 130 -5.01 7.23 -14.01
N PHE A 131 -6.05 7.92 -13.54
CA PHE A 131 -6.92 7.42 -12.50
C PHE A 131 -8.18 6.77 -13.09
N TYR A 132 -8.55 5.60 -12.57
CA TYR A 132 -9.77 4.87 -12.94
C TYR A 132 -10.59 4.55 -11.68
N ALA A 133 -11.81 5.08 -11.63
CA ALA A 133 -12.79 4.83 -10.58
C ALA A 133 -13.54 3.51 -10.84
N THR A 134 -12.94 2.37 -10.49
CA THR A 134 -13.51 1.03 -10.75
C THR A 134 -12.97 -0.02 -9.79
N ASP A 135 -13.64 -1.16 -9.72
CA ASP A 135 -13.10 -2.34 -9.04
C ASP A 135 -11.80 -2.82 -9.71
N GLY A 136 -10.81 -3.16 -8.89
CA GLY A 136 -9.47 -3.54 -9.35
C GLY A 136 -9.41 -4.88 -10.07
N LEU A 137 -10.20 -5.88 -9.64
CA LEU A 137 -10.28 -7.17 -10.33
C LEU A 137 -11.04 -7.04 -11.63
N GLU A 138 -12.12 -6.25 -11.65
CA GLU A 138 -12.84 -5.92 -12.87
C GLU A 138 -11.95 -5.21 -13.88
N PHE A 139 -11.12 -4.26 -13.43
CA PHE A 139 -10.13 -3.58 -14.27
C PHE A 139 -9.16 -4.57 -14.94
N LEU A 140 -8.59 -5.49 -14.16
CA LEU A 140 -7.70 -6.53 -14.69
C LEU A 140 -8.45 -7.51 -15.61
N ARG A 141 -9.67 -7.95 -15.26
CA ARG A 141 -10.45 -8.89 -16.08
C ARG A 141 -10.85 -8.31 -17.44
N LYS A 142 -11.07 -7.01 -17.52
CA LYS A 142 -11.46 -6.31 -18.76
C LYS A 142 -10.27 -5.84 -19.58
N GLY A 143 -9.12 -5.65 -18.93
CA GLY A 143 -7.89 -5.21 -19.57
C GLY A 143 -7.08 -6.37 -20.16
N ASP A 144 -6.14 -6.02 -21.03
CA ASP A 144 -5.11 -6.91 -21.58
C ASP A 144 -3.69 -6.30 -21.45
N GLU A 145 -3.59 -5.13 -20.81
CA GLU A 145 -2.34 -4.39 -20.68
C GLU A 145 -1.38 -5.04 -19.66
N LYS A 146 -0.10 -5.03 -20.00
CA LYS A 146 0.97 -5.55 -19.14
C LYS A 146 1.70 -4.44 -18.38
N TYR A 147 2.10 -4.76 -17.16
CA TYR A 147 2.80 -3.86 -16.24
C TYR A 147 4.14 -4.46 -15.81
N ASP A 148 5.11 -3.59 -15.55
CA ASP A 148 6.40 -3.97 -14.97
C ASP A 148 6.27 -4.19 -13.45
N ILE A 149 5.41 -3.40 -12.81
CA ILE A 149 5.13 -3.50 -11.39
C ILE A 149 3.62 -3.38 -11.18
N ILE A 150 3.06 -4.27 -10.37
CA ILE A 150 1.69 -4.17 -9.85
C ILE A 150 1.78 -4.08 -8.33
N ILE A 151 1.11 -3.10 -7.72
CA ILE A 151 1.02 -2.92 -6.27
C ILE A 151 -0.46 -2.96 -5.88
N PHE A 152 -0.81 -3.88 -4.98
CA PHE A 152 -2.10 -3.88 -4.32
C PHE A 152 -1.92 -3.30 -2.92
N ASP A 153 -2.58 -2.17 -2.67
CA ASP A 153 -2.60 -1.50 -1.37
C ASP A 153 -4.05 -1.31 -0.96
N LEU A 154 -4.59 -2.39 -0.39
CA LEU A 154 -6.01 -2.58 -0.13
C LEU A 154 -6.21 -2.69 1.37
N THR A 155 -7.39 -2.32 1.84
CA THR A 155 -7.80 -2.59 3.23
C THR A 155 -7.81 -4.10 3.46
N ASP A 156 -7.49 -4.50 4.70
CA ASP A 156 -7.37 -5.92 5.04
C ASP A 156 -8.65 -6.72 4.73
N PRO A 157 -8.49 -8.03 4.46
CA PRO A 157 -9.60 -8.94 4.32
C PRO A 157 -10.50 -8.89 5.58
N SER A 158 -11.79 -8.69 5.37
CA SER A 158 -12.80 -8.71 6.42
C SER A 158 -13.81 -9.82 6.14
N GLU A 159 -14.22 -10.56 7.17
CA GLU A 159 -15.33 -11.52 7.07
C GLU A 159 -16.62 -10.85 6.59
N ASP A 160 -16.79 -9.56 6.93
CA ASP A 160 -17.96 -8.76 6.55
C ASP A 160 -17.86 -8.21 5.10
N ILE A 161 -16.69 -8.29 4.46
CA ILE A 161 -16.45 -7.76 3.11
C ILE A 161 -15.88 -8.88 2.22
N PRO A 162 -16.74 -9.77 1.68
CA PRO A 162 -16.32 -10.90 0.85
C PRO A 162 -15.41 -10.53 -0.34
N LEU A 163 -15.57 -9.31 -0.89
CA LEU A 163 -14.77 -8.81 -2.01
C LEU A 163 -13.28 -8.67 -1.65
N SER A 164 -12.98 -8.31 -0.40
CA SER A 164 -11.59 -8.20 0.09
C SER A 164 -10.90 -9.56 0.14
N ASN A 165 -11.63 -10.64 0.46
CA ASN A 165 -11.07 -12.00 0.49
C ASN A 165 -10.69 -12.53 -0.91
N GLU A 166 -11.45 -12.16 -1.95
CA GLU A 166 -11.15 -12.56 -3.33
C GLU A 166 -9.83 -11.94 -3.83
N LEU A 167 -9.53 -10.71 -3.40
CA LEU A 167 -8.30 -9.98 -3.73
C LEU A 167 -7.04 -10.67 -3.17
N TYR A 168 -7.17 -11.44 -2.09
CA TYR A 168 -6.09 -12.22 -1.47
C TYR A 168 -6.22 -13.72 -1.75
N SER A 169 -6.44 -14.07 -3.02
CA SER A 169 -6.58 -15.47 -3.46
C SER A 169 -5.53 -15.88 -4.48
N LYS A 170 -5.33 -17.20 -4.62
CA LYS A 170 -4.49 -17.79 -5.66
C LYS A 170 -4.93 -17.40 -7.07
N ASP A 171 -6.23 -17.40 -7.33
CA ASP A 171 -6.79 -17.03 -8.63
C ASP A 171 -6.51 -15.57 -8.96
N THR A 172 -6.63 -14.68 -7.98
CA THR A 172 -6.21 -13.28 -8.14
C THR A 172 -4.71 -13.15 -8.42
N ALA A 173 -3.85 -13.91 -7.73
CA ALA A 173 -2.42 -13.91 -8.06
C ALA A 173 -2.12 -14.41 -9.49
N ILE A 174 -2.86 -15.41 -9.97
CA ILE A 174 -2.73 -15.88 -11.36
C ILE A 174 -3.14 -14.76 -12.32
N LEU A 175 -4.29 -14.12 -12.09
CA LEU A 175 -4.75 -12.98 -12.90
C LEU A 175 -3.75 -11.82 -12.90
N VAL A 176 -3.18 -11.48 -11.74
CA VAL A 176 -2.13 -10.46 -11.62
C VAL A 176 -0.89 -10.87 -12.42
N LYS A 177 -0.46 -12.13 -12.32
CA LYS A 177 0.68 -12.66 -13.09
C LYS A 177 0.43 -12.61 -14.60
N GLU A 178 -0.81 -12.84 -15.03
CA GLU A 178 -1.25 -12.65 -16.41
C GLU A 178 -1.22 -11.19 -16.87
N HIS A 179 -1.09 -10.22 -15.96
CA HIS A 179 -0.93 -8.80 -16.29
C HIS A 179 0.49 -8.28 -16.02
N LEU A 180 1.41 -9.13 -15.56
CA LEU A 180 2.81 -8.77 -15.45
C LEU A 180 3.56 -9.02 -16.76
N ASN A 181 4.53 -8.15 -17.04
CA ASN A 181 5.63 -8.44 -17.95
C ASN A 181 6.46 -9.63 -17.42
N LYS A 182 7.27 -10.23 -18.29
CA LYS A 182 8.03 -11.46 -17.96
C LYS A 182 8.95 -11.31 -16.75
N ASP A 183 9.51 -10.12 -16.55
CA ASP A 183 10.35 -9.76 -15.39
C ASP A 183 9.59 -8.92 -14.36
N GLY A 184 8.25 -8.90 -14.42
CA GLY A 184 7.44 -8.08 -13.55
C GLY A 184 7.52 -8.45 -12.06
N ILE A 185 7.11 -7.51 -11.23
CA ILE A 185 7.05 -7.63 -9.78
C ILE A 185 5.64 -7.35 -9.30
N PHE A 186 5.12 -8.21 -8.43
CA PHE A 186 3.90 -7.97 -7.69
C PHE A 186 4.22 -7.66 -6.22
N VAL A 187 3.56 -6.64 -5.65
CA VAL A 187 3.61 -6.32 -4.23
C VAL A 187 2.20 -6.24 -3.66
N THR A 188 2.01 -6.81 -2.47
CA THR A 188 0.74 -6.72 -1.72
C THR A 188 0.99 -6.86 -0.22
N LEU A 189 0.00 -6.52 0.61
CA LEU A 189 0.00 -6.87 2.04
C LEU A 189 0.04 -8.40 2.21
N ALA A 190 0.76 -8.87 3.23
CA ALA A 190 1.06 -10.29 3.40
C ALA A 190 0.46 -10.94 4.64
N TYR A 191 -0.17 -10.16 5.51
CA TYR A 191 -0.66 -10.60 6.81
C TYR A 191 -2.10 -10.20 7.02
N GLU A 192 -2.88 -11.11 7.60
CA GLU A 192 -4.19 -10.83 8.19
C GLU A 192 -4.13 -11.18 9.68
N TYR A 193 -4.93 -10.48 10.49
CA TYR A 193 -5.22 -10.90 11.85
C TYR A 193 -6.65 -11.42 11.90
N VAL A 194 -6.79 -12.74 12.08
CA VAL A 194 -8.07 -13.43 12.15
C VAL A 194 -8.16 -14.22 13.45
N ASP A 195 -9.26 -14.07 14.17
CA ASP A 195 -9.54 -14.77 15.44
C ASP A 195 -8.43 -14.66 16.50
N GLY A 196 -7.83 -13.49 16.65
CA GLY A 196 -6.76 -13.30 17.63
C GLY A 196 -5.39 -13.81 17.17
N LYS A 197 -5.26 -14.24 15.91
CA LYS A 197 -4.03 -14.85 15.37
C LYS A 197 -3.63 -14.21 14.05
N TRP A 198 -2.35 -13.87 13.96
CA TRP A 198 -1.71 -13.52 12.71
C TRP A 198 -1.62 -14.73 11.79
N LYS A 199 -2.20 -14.65 10.60
CA LYS A 199 -2.07 -15.66 9.54
C LYS A 199 -1.37 -15.02 8.34
N LYS A 200 -0.53 -15.82 7.66
CA LYS A 200 0.08 -15.44 6.39
C LYS A 200 -0.98 -15.56 5.30
N SER A 201 -1.68 -14.48 5.02
CA SER A 201 -2.73 -14.45 3.98
C SER A 201 -2.16 -14.69 2.58
N SER A 202 -0.84 -14.53 2.39
CA SER A 202 -0.17 -14.49 1.08
C SER A 202 0.70 -15.71 0.75
N GLU A 203 0.53 -16.86 1.42
CA GLU A 203 1.30 -18.08 1.10
C GLU A 203 1.01 -18.62 -0.29
N TYR A 204 -0.20 -18.38 -0.81
CA TYR A 204 -0.62 -18.76 -2.16
C TYR A 204 0.31 -18.19 -3.25
N LEU A 205 1.00 -17.07 -2.98
CA LEU A 205 1.95 -16.47 -3.92
C LEU A 205 3.09 -17.43 -4.28
N LYS A 206 3.51 -18.31 -3.35
CA LYS A 206 4.58 -19.29 -3.59
C LYS A 206 4.19 -20.37 -4.59
N GLU A 207 2.89 -20.59 -4.79
CA GLU A 207 2.38 -21.51 -5.81
C GLU A 207 2.34 -20.87 -7.20
N VAL A 208 2.41 -19.54 -7.28
CA VAL A 208 2.25 -18.76 -8.51
C VAL A 208 3.58 -18.17 -8.98
N PHE A 209 4.44 -17.71 -8.07
CA PHE A 209 5.71 -17.03 -8.38
C PHE A 209 6.93 -17.84 -7.93
N LYS A 210 8.02 -17.79 -8.72
CA LYS A 210 9.27 -18.50 -8.38
C LYS A 210 9.99 -17.91 -7.16
N ILE A 211 9.87 -16.60 -6.96
CA ILE A 211 10.54 -15.86 -5.89
C ILE A 211 9.46 -15.11 -5.12
N VAL A 212 9.31 -15.44 -3.84
CA VAL A 212 8.45 -14.71 -2.90
C VAL A 212 9.30 -14.36 -1.67
N ARG A 213 9.29 -13.09 -1.30
CA ARG A 213 9.98 -12.56 -0.11
C ARG A 213 9.01 -11.76 0.72
N TYR A 214 8.98 -12.04 2.01
CA TYR A 214 8.23 -11.25 2.98
C TYR A 214 9.17 -10.24 3.63
N TYR A 215 8.64 -9.05 3.89
CA TYR A 215 9.37 -7.95 4.49
C TYR A 215 8.37 -7.02 5.16
N GLY A 216 8.81 -6.23 6.12
CA GLY A 216 7.87 -5.37 6.83
C GLY A 216 8.51 -4.21 7.55
N VAL A 217 7.66 -3.47 8.24
CA VAL A 217 8.02 -2.30 9.02
C VAL A 217 7.06 -2.16 10.19
N TRP A 218 7.58 -1.68 11.31
CA TRP A 218 6.72 -1.22 12.41
C TRP A 218 6.12 0.14 12.06
N VAL A 219 4.79 0.25 12.09
CA VAL A 219 4.04 1.48 11.87
C VAL A 219 3.46 1.95 13.21
N PRO A 220 4.07 2.97 13.85
CA PRO A 220 3.64 3.46 15.16
C PRO A 220 2.15 3.81 15.29
N SER A 221 1.55 4.46 14.29
CA SER A 221 0.15 4.88 14.32
C SER A 221 -0.83 3.71 14.27
N PHE A 222 -0.41 2.58 13.70
CA PHE A 222 -1.19 1.34 13.75
C PHE A 222 -0.90 0.56 15.02
N ASP A 223 0.22 0.88 15.68
CA ASP A 223 0.81 0.10 16.76
C ASP A 223 0.86 -1.40 16.36
N MET A 224 1.41 -1.60 15.16
CA MET A 224 1.43 -2.88 14.48
C MET A 224 2.67 -3.04 13.60
N TYR A 225 3.14 -4.29 13.52
CA TYR A 225 4.16 -4.67 12.55
C TYR A 225 3.47 -5.06 11.23
N THR A 226 3.59 -4.21 10.22
CA THR A 226 2.99 -4.42 8.90
C THR A 226 3.94 -5.19 8.01
N ILE A 227 3.42 -6.20 7.31
CA ILE A 227 4.23 -7.11 6.50
C ILE A 227 3.64 -7.17 5.09
N PHE A 228 4.53 -7.13 4.11
CA PHE A 228 4.26 -7.14 2.68
C PHE A 228 4.90 -8.37 2.03
N ALA A 229 4.40 -8.72 0.86
CA ALA A 229 4.95 -9.76 0.01
C ALA A 229 5.48 -9.14 -1.28
N PHE A 230 6.74 -9.41 -1.59
CA PHE A 230 7.34 -9.18 -2.89
C PHE A 230 7.32 -10.49 -3.67
N ALA A 231 6.73 -10.51 -4.86
CA ALA A 231 6.65 -11.69 -5.71
C ALA A 231 7.15 -11.41 -7.14
N SER A 232 8.02 -12.27 -7.66
CA SER A 232 8.55 -12.16 -9.03
C SER A 232 9.04 -13.52 -9.53
N ASP A 233 9.18 -13.66 -10.86
CA ASP A 233 9.82 -14.82 -11.48
C ASP A 233 11.31 -14.58 -11.83
N VAL A 234 11.78 -13.34 -11.69
CA VAL A 234 13.12 -12.91 -12.14
C VAL A 234 13.91 -12.25 -11.02
N TYR A 235 13.30 -11.29 -10.32
CA TYR A 235 14.01 -10.47 -9.36
C TYR A 235 13.92 -11.05 -7.94
N ASP A 236 15.04 -11.06 -7.22
CA ASP A 236 15.10 -11.33 -5.78
C ASP A 236 15.59 -10.07 -5.08
N PRO A 237 14.79 -9.43 -4.20
CA PRO A 237 15.17 -8.19 -3.54
C PRO A 237 16.40 -8.37 -2.64
N LEU A 238 16.77 -9.60 -2.27
CA LEU A 238 18.00 -9.85 -1.51
C LEU A 238 19.29 -9.80 -2.35
N LYS A 239 19.19 -9.75 -3.69
CA LYS A 239 20.35 -9.83 -4.60
C LYS A 239 20.83 -8.47 -5.11
N ILE A 240 20.07 -7.40 -4.94
CA ILE A 240 20.49 -6.06 -5.33
C ILE A 240 21.58 -5.53 -4.38
N SER A 241 22.57 -4.82 -4.91
CA SER A 241 23.64 -4.27 -4.07
C SER A 241 23.19 -2.99 -3.35
N SER A 242 23.79 -2.71 -2.19
CA SER A 242 23.54 -1.45 -1.47
C SER A 242 23.83 -0.22 -2.33
N LYS A 243 24.90 -0.27 -3.13
CA LYS A 243 25.25 0.81 -4.05
C LYS A 243 24.15 1.06 -5.09
N GLU A 244 23.62 0.01 -5.71
CA GLU A 244 22.52 0.15 -6.68
C GLU A 244 21.25 0.71 -6.04
N ILE A 245 20.92 0.31 -4.81
CA ILE A 245 19.79 0.88 -4.07
C ILE A 245 20.00 2.38 -3.86
N ASP A 246 21.12 2.77 -3.26
CA ASP A 246 21.40 4.17 -2.92
C ASP A 246 21.54 5.06 -4.16
N ASP A 247 22.11 4.53 -5.25
CA ASP A 247 22.23 5.26 -6.53
C ASP A 247 20.84 5.51 -7.16
N LYS A 248 19.89 4.57 -7.03
CA LYS A 248 18.53 4.71 -7.59
C LYS A 248 17.62 5.66 -6.82
N ILE A 249 17.80 5.78 -5.50
CA ILE A 249 17.02 6.69 -4.66
C ILE A 249 17.71 8.04 -4.45
N LYS A 250 18.85 8.26 -5.09
CA LYS A 250 19.67 9.45 -4.92
C LYS A 250 18.87 10.72 -5.25
N GLY A 251 18.85 11.66 -4.30
CA GLY A 251 18.16 12.94 -4.45
C GLY A 251 16.66 12.89 -4.15
N MET A 252 16.11 11.73 -3.80
CA MET A 252 14.77 11.63 -3.24
C MET A 252 14.78 12.06 -1.77
N ASP A 253 13.78 12.83 -1.37
CA ASP A 253 13.51 13.10 0.04
C ASP A 253 12.79 11.90 0.65
N LEU A 254 13.58 11.00 1.26
CA LEU A 254 13.13 9.76 1.92
C LEU A 254 13.48 9.83 3.40
N ARG A 255 12.56 9.37 4.24
CA ARG A 255 12.68 9.43 5.70
C ARG A 255 12.96 8.06 6.33
N PHE A 256 12.78 6.97 5.59
CA PHE A 256 12.95 5.61 6.10
C PHE A 256 13.80 4.71 5.21
N TYR A 257 13.54 4.70 3.91
CA TYR A 257 14.09 3.74 2.98
C TYR A 257 15.48 4.14 2.47
N ASN A 258 16.44 3.23 2.64
CA ASN A 258 17.78 3.28 2.08
C ASN A 258 18.33 1.85 1.96
N ALA A 259 19.56 1.68 1.46
CA ALA A 259 20.15 0.35 1.35
C ALA A 259 20.25 -0.44 2.65
N LEU A 260 20.40 0.25 3.79
CA LEU A 260 20.49 -0.38 5.10
C LEU A 260 19.11 -0.87 5.57
N THR A 261 18.10 0.00 5.52
CA THR A 261 16.74 -0.37 5.92
C THR A 261 16.13 -1.39 4.97
N HIS A 262 16.44 -1.35 3.67
CA HIS A 262 16.09 -2.42 2.73
C HIS A 262 16.50 -3.79 3.27
N LYS A 263 17.80 -3.98 3.58
CA LYS A 263 18.28 -5.27 4.10
C LYS A 263 17.60 -5.67 5.40
N PHE A 264 17.39 -4.73 6.32
CA PHE A 264 16.75 -5.01 7.60
C PHE A 264 15.31 -5.50 7.44
N MET A 265 14.49 -4.83 6.62
CA MET A 265 13.09 -5.19 6.43
C MET A 265 12.93 -6.61 5.85
N PHE A 266 13.85 -7.04 4.98
CA PHE A 266 13.86 -8.39 4.40
C PHE A 266 14.58 -9.44 5.26
N SER A 267 15.20 -9.06 6.39
CA SER A 267 15.94 -9.99 7.26
C SER A 267 15.06 -10.67 8.32
N LEU A 268 13.82 -10.25 8.45
CA LEU A 268 12.91 -10.76 9.46
C LEU A 268 12.39 -12.14 9.07
N ILE A 269 12.47 -13.04 10.04
CA ILE A 269 11.98 -14.40 9.90
C ILE A 269 10.55 -14.41 10.40
N PHE A 270 9.64 -14.70 9.49
CA PHE A 270 8.20 -14.76 9.67
C PHE A 270 7.71 -16.19 9.56
#